data_AF-A0A535R5Q3-F1
#
_entry.id   AF-A0A535R5Q3-F1
#
_cell.length_a   1.000
_cell.length_b   1.000
_cell.length_c   1.000
_cell.angle_alpha   90.00
_cell.angle_beta   90.00
_cell.angle_gamma   90.00
#
_symmetry.space_group_name_H-M   'P 1'
#
loop_
_entity.id
_entity.type
_entity.pdbx_description
1 polymer ?
#
loop_
_entity_poly.entity_id
_entity_poly.type
_entity_poly.pdbx_seq_one_letter_code
_entity_poly.pdbx_strand_id
1 'polypeptide(L)'
;MNGFEAALPQFEAAGVQVVGVSTDHHLALAAWQKEQSSKQLLLSDFRRQMLPAYGAMQTDQASPVFRYAKRAYFIVDKTGTVKFVKVMDNPLDLLDPAEVLKAVKAS
;
A
#
# COMPACT_ATOMS: atom_id res chain seq x y z
N MET A 1 5.23 9.12 5.30
CA MET A 1 5.00 7.68 5.55
C MET A 1 6.19 7.14 6.34
N ASN A 2 6.28 7.38 7.65
CA ASN A 2 7.53 7.07 8.36
C ASN A 2 7.60 5.61 8.85
N GLY A 3 6.48 4.88 8.89
CA GLY A 3 6.44 3.50 9.38
C GLY A 3 7.12 2.50 8.44
N PHE A 4 6.60 2.33 7.23
CA PHE A 4 7.14 1.35 6.27
C PHE A 4 8.44 1.79 5.61
N GLU A 5 8.67 3.09 5.45
CA GLU A 5 9.92 3.62 4.90
C GLU A 5 11.14 3.19 5.73
N ALA A 6 11.05 3.26 7.06
CA ALA A 6 12.11 2.80 7.96
C ALA A 6 12.29 1.27 7.92
N ALA A 7 11.25 0.54 7.51
CA ALA A 7 11.25 -0.92 7.42
C ALA A 7 11.66 -1.47 6.04
N LEU A 8 11.90 -0.60 5.03
CA LEU A 8 12.25 -1.03 3.68
C LEU A 8 13.47 -1.97 3.63
N PRO A 9 14.58 -1.71 4.34
CA PRO A 9 15.74 -2.60 4.30
C PRO A 9 15.45 -4.02 4.79
N GLN A 10 14.54 -4.17 5.76
CA GLN A 10 14.14 -5.47 6.32
C GLN A 10 13.30 -6.27 5.33
N PHE A 11 12.42 -5.60 4.57
CA PHE A 11 11.67 -6.25 3.48
C PHE A 11 12.59 -6.63 2.32
N GLU A 12 13.51 -5.75 1.94
CA GLU A 12 14.49 -6.03 0.89
C GLU A 12 15.39 -7.23 1.26
N ALA A 13 15.88 -7.28 2.50
CA ALA A 13 16.64 -8.42 3.02
C ALA A 13 15.81 -9.73 3.05
N ALA A 14 14.49 -9.64 3.15
CA ALA A 14 13.58 -10.78 3.03
C ALA A 14 13.21 -11.13 1.58
N GLY A 15 13.77 -10.44 0.58
CA GLY A 15 13.47 -10.64 -0.83
C GLY A 15 12.10 -10.10 -1.25
N VAL A 16 11.55 -9.14 -0.50
CA VAL A 16 10.24 -8.52 -0.74
C VAL A 16 10.40 -7.07 -1.19
N GLN A 17 9.69 -6.69 -2.24
CA GLN A 17 9.59 -5.31 -2.69
C GLN A 17 8.34 -4.66 -2.07
N VAL A 18 8.53 -3.56 -1.34
CA VAL A 18 7.42 -2.76 -0.82
C VAL A 18 7.03 -1.70 -1.83
N VAL A 19 5.74 -1.61 -2.12
CA VAL A 19 5.19 -0.65 -3.08
C VAL A 19 3.98 0.05 -2.48
N GLY A 20 3.98 1.39 -2.51
CA GLY A 20 2.82 2.20 -2.14
C GLY A 20 1.90 2.38 -3.34
N VAL A 21 0.58 2.30 -3.14
CA VAL A 21 -0.41 2.48 -4.22
C VAL A 21 -1.44 3.51 -3.79
N SER A 22 -1.76 4.47 -4.65
CA SER A 22 -2.87 5.41 -4.43
C SER A 22 -3.60 5.72 -5.74
N THR A 23 -4.72 6.45 -5.63
CA THR A 23 -5.47 6.97 -6.79
C THR A 23 -4.87 8.25 -7.38
N ASP A 24 -3.77 8.76 -6.83
CA ASP A 24 -3.17 10.02 -7.27
C ASP A 24 -2.53 9.85 -8.64
N HIS A 25 -2.48 10.94 -9.42
CA HIS A 25 -1.80 10.94 -10.71
C HIS A 25 -0.28 10.72 -10.53
N HIS A 26 0.36 10.00 -11.45
CA HIS A 26 1.78 9.67 -11.33
C HIS A 26 2.70 10.90 -11.17
N LEU A 27 2.35 12.04 -11.76
CA LEU A 27 3.08 13.31 -11.58
C LEU A 27 2.98 13.85 -10.14
N ALA A 28 1.81 13.72 -9.50
CA ALA A 28 1.62 14.12 -8.11
C ALA A 28 2.41 13.20 -7.17
N LEU A 29 2.41 11.89 -7.44
CA LEU A 29 3.22 10.92 -6.70
C LEU A 29 4.72 11.20 -6.84
N ALA A 30 5.19 11.54 -8.04
CA ALA A 30 6.59 11.88 -8.27
C ALA A 30 7.01 13.16 -7.53
N ALA A 31 6.16 14.19 -7.53
CA ALA A 31 6.39 15.40 -6.77
C ALA A 31 6.44 15.11 -5.25
N TRP A 32 5.47 14.36 -4.74
CA TRP A 32 5.41 13.96 -3.33
C TRP A 32 6.63 13.13 -2.91
N GLN A 33 7.05 12.16 -3.73
CA GLN A 33 8.21 11.32 -3.46
C GLN A 33 9.48 12.16 -3.32
N LYS A 34 9.64 13.16 -4.20
CA LYS A 34 10.76 14.11 -4.16
C LYS A 34 10.71 15.00 -2.90
N GLU A 35 9.54 15.55 -2.58
CA GLU A 35 9.36 16.41 -1.39
C GLU A 35 9.65 15.66 -0.08
N GLN A 36 9.21 14.40 0.00
CA GLN A 36 9.41 13.58 1.19
C GLN A 36 10.76 12.85 1.22
N SER A 37 11.58 12.98 0.17
CA SER A 37 12.82 12.21 0.00
C SER A 37 12.61 10.71 0.22
N SER A 38 11.44 10.19 -0.17
CA SER A 38 11.05 8.79 0.05
C SER A 38 11.70 7.89 -1.01
N LYS A 39 12.20 6.74 -0.58
CA LYS A 39 12.78 5.70 -1.45
C LYS A 39 11.76 4.64 -1.82
N GLN A 40 10.57 4.66 -1.21
CA GLN A 40 9.50 3.72 -1.51
C GLN A 40 9.06 3.85 -2.96
N LEU A 41 8.89 2.73 -3.65
CA LEU A 41 8.29 2.71 -4.98
C LEU A 41 6.79 3.04 -4.86
N LEU A 42 6.30 3.97 -5.67
CA LEU A 42 4.90 4.39 -5.68
C LEU A 42 4.25 4.07 -7.04
N LEU A 43 3.05 3.50 -7.00
CA LEU A 43 2.22 3.21 -8.16
C LEU A 43 0.95 4.04 -8.14
N SER A 44 0.57 4.49 -9.33
CA SER A 44 -0.64 5.25 -9.57
C SER A 44 -1.73 4.33 -10.11
N ASP A 45 -2.75 4.05 -9.30
CA ASP A 45 -4.02 3.48 -9.77
C ASP A 45 -5.01 4.60 -10.13
N PHE A 46 -4.56 5.58 -10.91
CA PHE A 46 -5.38 6.75 -11.29
C PHE A 46 -6.66 6.36 -12.04
N ARG A 47 -6.59 5.26 -12.80
CA ARG A 47 -7.74 4.68 -13.53
C ARG A 47 -8.67 3.87 -12.62
N ARG A 48 -8.30 3.63 -11.36
CA ARG A 48 -9.08 2.90 -10.35
C ARG A 48 -9.47 1.50 -10.84
N GLN A 49 -8.50 0.73 -11.32
CA GLN A 49 -8.71 -0.64 -11.76
C GLN A 49 -8.36 -1.63 -10.66
N MET A 50 -7.23 -1.41 -9.98
CA MET A 50 -6.73 -2.31 -8.95
C MET A 50 -7.52 -2.16 -7.64
N LEU A 51 -7.68 -0.94 -7.14
CA LEU A 51 -8.28 -0.70 -5.82
C LEU A 51 -9.71 -1.24 -5.71
N PRO A 52 -10.60 -1.09 -6.70
CA PRO A 52 -11.91 -1.74 -6.67
C PRO A 52 -11.81 -3.27 -6.73
N ALA A 53 -10.95 -3.82 -7.60
CA ALA A 53 -10.79 -5.27 -7.74
C ALA A 53 -10.24 -5.93 -6.46
N TYR A 54 -9.47 -5.18 -5.66
CA TYR A 54 -8.87 -5.63 -4.40
C TYR A 54 -9.76 -5.31 -3.18
N GLY A 55 -10.95 -4.72 -3.36
CA GLY A 55 -11.81 -4.29 -2.25
C GLY A 55 -11.22 -3.16 -1.40
N ALA A 56 -10.20 -2.47 -1.93
CA ALA A 56 -9.40 -1.46 -1.25
C ALA A 56 -9.82 -0.03 -1.61
N MET A 57 -10.98 0.17 -2.23
CA MET A 57 -11.51 1.51 -2.52
C MET A 57 -12.68 1.85 -1.59
N GLN A 58 -12.77 3.11 -1.17
CA GLN A 58 -13.98 3.62 -0.53
C GLN A 58 -15.08 3.79 -1.58
N THR A 59 -16.17 3.04 -1.42
CA THR A 59 -17.30 3.01 -2.35
C THR A 59 -18.55 3.68 -1.79
N ASP A 60 -18.56 4.04 -0.50
CA ASP A 60 -19.65 4.81 0.09
C ASP A 60 -19.65 6.24 -0.45
N GLN A 61 -20.74 6.63 -1.13
CA GLN A 61 -20.91 7.96 -1.71
C GLN A 61 -21.11 9.05 -0.64
N ALA A 62 -21.55 8.68 0.56
CA ALA A 62 -21.70 9.62 1.68
C ALA A 62 -20.37 9.93 2.38
N SER A 63 -19.34 9.10 2.15
CA SER A 63 -18.03 9.29 2.76
C SER A 63 -17.29 10.50 2.16
N PRO A 64 -16.64 11.36 2.97
CA PRO A 64 -15.87 12.50 2.47
C PRO A 64 -14.66 12.09 1.62
N VAL A 65 -14.24 10.83 1.75
CA VAL A 65 -13.16 10.21 0.97
C VAL A 65 -13.68 9.21 -0.08
N PHE A 66 -14.88 9.46 -0.63
CA PHE A 66 -15.45 8.63 -1.69
C PHE A 66 -14.46 8.46 -2.86
N ARG A 67 -14.27 7.22 -3.30
CA ARG A 67 -13.31 6.78 -4.35
C ARG A 67 -11.83 6.90 -4.00
N TYR A 68 -11.48 7.10 -2.73
CA TYR A 68 -10.09 7.09 -2.29
C TYR A 68 -9.67 5.65 -1.95
N ALA A 69 -8.36 5.39 -1.97
CA ALA A 69 -7.80 4.15 -1.46
C ALA A 69 -8.08 4.04 0.05
N LYS A 70 -8.66 2.93 0.49
CA LYS A 70 -8.64 2.53 1.90
C LYS A 70 -7.21 2.22 2.30
N ARG A 71 -6.88 2.41 3.57
CA ARG A 71 -5.61 1.93 4.09
C ARG A 71 -5.64 0.42 4.16
N ALA A 72 -4.83 -0.23 3.34
CA ALA A 72 -4.81 -1.67 3.20
C ALA A 72 -3.41 -2.18 2.88
N TYR A 73 -3.18 -3.44 3.24
CA TYR A 73 -1.90 -4.13 3.09
C TYR A 73 -2.17 -5.48 2.41
N PHE A 74 -1.36 -5.76 1.40
CA PHE A 74 -1.45 -6.98 0.60
C PHE A 74 -0.07 -7.61 0.50
N ILE A 75 0.00 -8.94 0.59
CA ILE A 75 1.19 -9.70 0.18
C ILE A 75 0.81 -10.47 -1.06
N VAL A 76 1.55 -10.23 -2.14
CA VAL A 76 1.38 -10.91 -3.42
C VAL A 76 2.65 -11.72 -3.67
N ASP A 77 2.49 -13.02 -3.92
CA ASP A 77 3.63 -13.88 -4.23
C ASP A 77 4.13 -13.69 -5.67
N LYS A 78 5.23 -14.38 -6.02
CA LYS A 78 5.84 -14.31 -7.37
C LYS A 78 4.96 -14.87 -8.48
N THR A 79 3.91 -15.62 -8.16
CA THR A 79 2.93 -16.13 -9.13
C THR A 79 1.78 -15.16 -9.37
N GLY A 80 1.73 -14.04 -8.64
CA GLY A 80 0.63 -13.07 -8.68
C GLY A 80 -0.53 -13.43 -7.76
N THR A 81 -0.36 -14.38 -6.84
CA THR A 81 -1.42 -14.79 -5.91
C THR A 81 -1.36 -13.98 -4.63
N VAL A 82 -2.51 -13.44 -4.19
CA VAL A 82 -2.62 -12.74 -2.91
C VAL A 82 -2.59 -13.76 -1.76
N LYS A 83 -1.59 -13.65 -0.88
CA LYS A 83 -1.39 -14.53 0.29
C LYS A 83 -1.88 -13.91 1.60
N PHE A 84 -1.96 -12.58 1.63
CA PHE A 84 -2.38 -11.83 2.80
C PHE A 84 -3.17 -10.61 2.38
N VAL A 85 -4.26 -10.34 3.11
CA VAL A 85 -5.09 -9.15 2.96
C VAL A 85 -5.39 -8.60 4.34
N LYS A 86 -5.08 -7.33 4.55
CA LYS A 86 -5.51 -6.58 5.72
C LYS A 86 -6.00 -5.21 5.28
N VAL A 87 -7.32 -5.03 5.29
CA VAL A 87 -7.94 -3.70 5.12
C VAL A 87 -8.18 -3.13 6.51
N MET A 88 -7.73 -1.91 6.75
CA MET A 88 -7.87 -1.24 8.04
C MET A 88 -9.26 -0.62 8.17
N ASP A 89 -9.88 -0.78 9.34
CA ASP A 89 -11.18 -0.15 9.64
C ASP A 89 -11.04 1.37 9.76
N ASN A 90 -9.99 1.82 10.46
CA ASN A 90 -9.64 3.22 10.59
C ASN A 90 -8.49 3.57 9.63
N PRO A 91 -8.67 4.53 8.71
CA PRO A 91 -7.63 4.93 7.78
C PRO A 91 -6.48 5.68 8.45
N LEU A 92 -6.54 6.04 9.73
CA LEU A 92 -5.43 6.66 10.45
C LEU A 92 -4.47 5.63 11.07
N ASP A 93 -4.95 4.42 11.32
CA ASP A 93 -4.15 3.37 11.94
C ASP A 93 -3.09 2.86 10.96
N LEU A 94 -1.95 2.43 11.48
CA LEU A 94 -0.87 1.83 10.69
C LEU A 94 -0.72 0.39 11.14
N LEU A 95 -0.63 -0.53 10.17
CA LEU A 95 -0.22 -1.89 10.47
C LEU A 95 1.27 -1.89 10.83
N ASP A 96 1.64 -2.68 11.83
CA ASP A 96 3.04 -2.82 12.22
C ASP A 96 3.83 -3.55 11.11
N PRO A 97 4.91 -2.96 10.57
CA PRO A 97 5.77 -3.64 9.59
C PRO A 97 6.29 -5.01 10.07
N ALA A 98 6.49 -5.20 11.38
CA ALA A 98 6.93 -6.47 11.95
C ALA A 98 5.87 -7.57 11.78
N GLU A 99 4.59 -7.23 11.89
CA GLU A 99 3.47 -8.16 11.64
C GLU A 99 3.47 -8.61 10.17
N VAL A 100 3.68 -7.68 9.24
CA VAL A 100 3.76 -7.98 7.80
C VAL A 100 4.98 -8.84 7.48
N LEU A 101 6.15 -8.54 8.04
CA LEU A 101 7.35 -9.37 7.87
C LEU A 101 7.17 -10.79 8.38
N LYS A 102 6.42 -10.98 9.48
CA LYS A 102 6.08 -12.31 9.99
C LYS A 102 5.15 -13.04 9.02
N ALA A 103 4.15 -12.36 8.46
CA ALA A 103 3.26 -12.93 7.45
C ALA A 103 4.02 -13.33 6.16
N VAL A 104 4.98 -12.51 5.71
CA VAL A 104 5.86 -12.83 4.57
C VAL A 104 6.61 -14.14 4.79
N LYS A 105 7.18 -14.35 5.98
CA LYS A 105 7.96 -15.57 6.29
C LYS A 105 7.11 -16.84 6.41
N ALA A 106 5.80 -16.69 6.61
CA ALA A 106 4.86 -17.80 6.75
C ALA A 106 4.13 -18.15 5.44
N SER A 107 4.31 -17.35 4.39
CA SER A 107 3.67 -17.49 3.07
C SER A 107 4.55 -18.27 2.09
#